data_AF-A0A073ISF8-F1
#
_entry.id   AF-A0A073ISF8-F1
#
_cell.length_a   1.000
_cell.length_b   1.000
_cell.length_c   1.000
_cell.angle_alpha   90.00
_cell.angle_beta   90.00
_cell.angle_gamma   90.00
#
_symmetry.space_group_name_H-M   'P 1'
#
loop_
_entity.id
_entity.type
_entity.pdbx_description
1 polymer ?
#
loop_
_entity_poly.entity_id
_entity_poly.type
_entity_poly.pdbx_seq_one_letter_code
_entity_poly.pdbx_strand_id
1 'polypeptide(L)'
;WAVGAAFTTSVVRNMMGTGSLFAFPGSMFGALFVGLAARALPEKYKFCAACAEPAGTGIVGAWVAAKILGPAIGKSVGFLFFSGSFLMSCVPGALIGAVLLCCLQKRMALTKTFGALI
;
A
#
# COMPACT_ATOMS: atom_id res chain seq x y z
N TRP A 1 -1.44 12.58 1.51
CA TRP A 1 -2.78 12.05 1.18
C TRP A 1 -2.87 10.51 1.23
N ALA A 2 -1.85 9.76 0.77
CA ALA A 2 -1.90 8.29 0.67
C ALA A 2 -2.32 7.56 1.96
N VAL A 3 -1.82 7.98 3.13
CA VAL A 3 -2.19 7.38 4.43
C VAL A 3 -3.67 7.60 4.76
N GLY A 4 -4.23 8.78 4.46
CA GLY A 4 -5.65 9.07 4.67
C GLY A 4 -6.56 8.26 3.75
N ALA A 5 -6.14 8.04 2.50
CA ALA A 5 -6.81 7.13 1.58
C ALA A 5 -6.76 5.68 2.11
N ALA A 6 -5.60 5.22 2.58
CA ALA A 6 -5.43 3.88 3.17
C ALA A 6 -6.26 3.67 4.45
N PHE A 7 -6.40 4.71 5.27
CA PHE A 7 -7.29 4.70 6.44
C PHE A 7 -8.75 4.58 5.99
N THR A 8 -9.19 5.40 5.03
CA THR A 8 -10.58 5.41 4.55
C THR A 8 -10.94 4.07 3.90
N THR A 9 -10.06 3.49 3.08
CA THR A 9 -10.30 2.17 2.47
C THR A 9 -10.35 1.07 3.53
N SER A 10 -9.54 1.16 4.58
CA SER A 10 -9.60 0.22 5.71
C SER A 10 -10.91 0.32 6.49
N VAL A 11 -11.41 1.55 6.73
CA VAL A 11 -12.73 1.77 7.35
C VAL A 11 -13.82 1.13 6.51
N VAL A 12 -13.85 1.42 5.20
CA VAL A 12 -14.86 0.86 4.28
C VAL A 12 -14.82 -0.66 4.27
N ARG A 13 -13.63 -1.27 4.18
CA ARG A 13 -13.49 -2.74 4.22
C ARG A 13 -14.00 -3.34 5.51
N ASN A 14 -13.70 -2.72 6.64
CA ASN A 14 -14.16 -3.20 7.94
C ASN A 14 -15.69 -3.07 8.08
N MET A 15 -16.30 -2.01 7.54
CA MET A 15 -17.75 -1.85 7.49
C MET A 15 -18.43 -2.88 6.57
N MET A 16 -17.80 -3.26 5.46
CA MET A 16 -18.29 -4.29 4.55
C MET A 16 -18.09 -5.73 5.07
N GLY A 17 -17.47 -5.92 6.24
CA GLY A 17 -17.20 -7.24 6.81
C GLY A 17 -16.11 -8.06 6.07
N THR A 18 -15.51 -7.50 5.01
CA THR A 18 -14.39 -8.11 4.26
C THR A 18 -13.03 -7.67 4.79
N GLY A 19 -13.02 -6.67 5.68
CA GLY A 19 -11.87 -6.20 6.44
C GLY A 19 -11.84 -6.79 7.83
N SER A 20 -10.63 -6.90 8.37
CA SER A 20 -10.39 -7.12 9.79
C SER A 20 -9.71 -5.87 10.36
N LEU A 21 -9.63 -5.75 11.68
CA LEU A 21 -8.80 -4.73 12.35
C LEU A 21 -7.34 -4.74 11.82
N PHE A 22 -6.86 -5.89 11.32
CA PHE A 22 -5.54 -6.01 10.69
C PHE A 22 -5.38 -5.23 9.38
N ALA A 23 -6.47 -4.78 8.75
CA ALA A 23 -6.44 -3.99 7.52
C ALA A 23 -5.77 -2.63 7.70
N PHE A 24 -5.88 -2.04 8.90
CA PHE A 24 -5.32 -0.73 9.22
C PHE A 24 -3.79 -0.71 9.21
N PRO A 25 -3.07 -1.50 10.03
CA PRO A 25 -1.62 -1.43 10.08
C PRO A 25 -0.98 -1.75 8.73
N GLY A 26 -1.40 -2.83 8.05
CA GLY A 26 -0.84 -3.18 6.75
C GLY A 26 -0.95 -2.04 5.73
N SER A 27 -2.16 -1.53 5.50
CA SER A 27 -2.39 -0.50 4.47
C SER A 27 -1.78 0.86 4.82
N MET A 28 -1.85 1.28 6.09
CA MET A 28 -1.36 2.60 6.52
C MET A 28 0.16 2.67 6.50
N PHE A 29 0.86 1.64 7.00
CA PHE A 29 2.32 1.62 7.00
C PHE A 29 2.88 1.41 5.59
N GLY A 30 2.24 0.58 4.76
CA GLY A 30 2.57 0.46 3.33
C GLY A 30 2.46 1.81 2.61
N ALA A 31 1.31 2.48 2.74
CA ALA A 31 1.08 3.80 2.11
C ALA A 31 2.03 4.89 2.63
N LEU A 32 2.40 4.85 3.91
CA LEU A 32 3.38 5.76 4.50
C LEU A 32 4.77 5.54 3.91
N PHE A 33 5.23 4.28 3.82
CA PHE A 33 6.54 3.95 3.24
C PHE A 33 6.63 4.29 1.76
N VAL A 34 5.59 4.01 0.97
CA VAL A 34 5.51 4.43 -0.44
C VAL A 34 5.55 5.96 -0.55
N GLY A 35 4.81 6.67 0.29
CA GLY A 35 4.79 8.14 0.30
C GLY A 35 6.15 8.75 0.66
N LEU A 36 6.85 8.16 1.64
CA LEU A 36 8.20 8.56 2.02
C LEU A 36 9.21 8.26 0.90
N ALA A 37 9.16 7.06 0.31
CA ALA A 37 10.02 6.68 -0.80
C ALA A 37 9.80 7.59 -2.02
N ALA A 38 8.55 7.90 -2.36
CA ALA A 38 8.22 8.80 -3.47
C ALA A 38 8.68 10.24 -3.23
N ARG A 39 8.79 10.67 -1.96
CA ARG A 39 9.32 12.00 -1.59
C ARG A 39 10.85 12.03 -1.59
N ALA A 40 11.49 10.93 -1.20
CA ALA A 40 12.95 10.82 -1.15
C ALA A 40 13.58 10.53 -2.53
N LEU A 41 12.84 9.87 -3.42
CA LEU A 41 13.35 9.48 -4.74
C LEU A 41 13.22 10.61 -5.77
N PRO A 42 14.23 10.77 -6.66
CA PRO A 42 14.12 11.67 -7.82
C PRO A 42 13.01 11.23 -8.77
N GLU A 43 12.46 12.16 -9.57
CA GLU A 43 11.36 11.92 -10.52
C GLU A 43 11.50 10.63 -11.34
N LYS A 44 12.71 10.39 -11.87
CA LYS A 44 13.04 9.21 -12.67
C LYS A 44 12.82 7.86 -11.95
N TYR A 45 12.88 7.85 -10.63
CA TYR A 45 12.75 6.64 -9.81
C TYR A 45 11.47 6.60 -8.99
N LYS A 46 10.55 7.57 -9.16
CA LYS A 46 9.26 7.56 -8.45
C LYS A 46 8.45 6.28 -8.69
N PHE A 47 8.62 5.64 -9.85
CA PHE A 47 8.01 4.34 -10.14
C PHE A 47 8.46 3.23 -9.16
N CYS A 48 9.72 3.29 -8.70
CA CYS A 48 10.27 2.35 -7.73
C CYS A 48 9.72 2.57 -6.31
N ALA A 49 9.03 3.68 -6.04
CA ALA A 49 8.46 3.94 -4.72
C ALA A 49 7.40 2.89 -4.33
N ALA A 50 6.72 2.27 -5.31
CA ALA A 50 5.78 1.18 -5.06
C ALA A 50 6.46 -0.04 -4.40
N CYS A 51 7.76 -0.26 -4.62
CA CYS A 51 8.51 -1.34 -3.99
C CYS A 51 8.73 -1.13 -2.47
N ALA A 52 8.47 0.07 -1.96
CA ALA A 52 8.52 0.32 -0.51
C ALA A 52 7.25 -0.19 0.21
N GLU A 53 6.18 -0.51 -0.53
CA GLU A 53 4.91 -0.98 0.03
C GLU A 53 5.07 -2.32 0.77
N PRO A 54 5.66 -3.38 0.17
CA PRO A 54 5.86 -4.66 0.86
C PRO A 54 6.77 -4.54 2.10
N ALA A 55 7.73 -3.62 2.09
CA ALA A 55 8.57 -3.35 3.26
C ALA A 55 7.77 -2.71 4.41
N GLY A 56 6.96 -1.70 4.11
CA GLY A 56 6.10 -1.05 5.11
C GLY A 56 5.02 -1.99 5.66
N THR A 57 4.35 -2.73 4.78
CA THR A 57 3.24 -3.63 5.12
C THR A 57 3.73 -4.91 5.78
N GLY A 58 4.71 -5.58 5.17
CA GLY A 58 5.19 -6.91 5.57
C GLY A 58 6.12 -6.91 6.78
N ILE A 59 6.80 -5.79 7.08
CA ILE A 59 7.69 -5.68 8.25
C ILE A 59 7.00 -4.86 9.32
N VAL A 60 6.76 -3.57 9.09
CA VAL A 60 6.25 -2.67 10.12
C VAL A 60 4.78 -2.96 10.42
N GLY A 61 3.94 -3.07 9.39
CA GLY A 61 2.52 -3.37 9.53
C GLY A 61 2.28 -4.73 10.18
N ALA A 62 3.03 -5.77 9.79
CA ALA A 62 2.95 -7.08 10.39
C ALA A 62 3.43 -7.12 11.84
N TRP A 63 4.48 -6.36 12.18
CA TRP A 63 4.99 -6.26 13.55
C TRP A 63 3.98 -5.57 14.48
N VAL A 64 3.39 -4.46 14.03
CA VAL A 64 2.34 -3.75 14.75
C VAL A 64 1.08 -4.63 14.89
N ALA A 65 0.69 -5.34 13.84
CA ALA A 65 -0.42 -6.30 13.87
C ALA A 65 -0.18 -7.41 14.90
N ALA A 66 1.03 -7.99 14.92
CA ALA A 66 1.37 -9.08 15.82
C ALA A 66 1.46 -8.65 17.29
N LYS A 67 2.02 -7.46 17.58
CA LYS A 67 2.24 -7.00 18.95
C LYS A 67 1.06 -6.27 19.58
N ILE A 68 0.32 -5.49 18.79
CA ILE A 68 -0.79 -4.68 19.32
C ILE A 68 -2.10 -5.42 19.13
N LEU A 69 -2.31 -5.96 17.94
CA LEU A 69 -3.62 -6.47 17.53
C LEU A 69 -3.80 -7.97 17.84
N GLY A 70 -2.72 -8.76 17.80
CA GLY A 70 -2.72 -10.17 18.23
C GLY A 70 -3.26 -10.36 19.66
N PRO A 71 -2.70 -9.66 20.66
CA PRO A 71 -3.18 -9.73 22.05
C PRO A 71 -4.61 -9.19 22.21
N ALA A 72 -4.97 -8.13 21.47
CA ALA A 72 -6.30 -7.52 21.53
C ALA A 72 -7.43 -8.44 21.04
N ILE A 73 -7.12 -9.43 20.20
CA ILE A 73 -8.09 -10.38 19.63
C ILE A 73 -7.97 -11.77 20.31
N GLY A 74 -7.14 -11.90 21.35
CA GLY A 74 -6.96 -13.14 22.11
C GLY A 74 -6.36 -14.30 21.32
N LYS A 75 -5.74 -14.02 20.16
CA LYS A 75 -5.13 -15.03 19.28
C LYS A 75 -3.63 -14.82 19.23
N SER A 76 -2.87 -15.84 19.64
CA SER A 76 -1.40 -15.87 19.52
C SER A 76 -0.97 -16.18 18.09
N VAL A 77 -1.32 -15.30 17.15
CA VAL A 77 -0.86 -15.41 15.77
C VAL A 77 0.48 -14.69 15.65
N GLY A 78 1.51 -15.41 15.22
CA GLY A 78 2.88 -14.89 15.17
C GLY A 78 3.13 -13.89 14.05
N PHE A 79 4.21 -13.11 14.18
CA PHE A 79 4.67 -12.14 13.19
C PHE A 79 4.76 -12.70 11.77
N LEU A 80 5.34 -13.90 11.62
CA LEU A 80 5.52 -14.54 10.31
C LEU A 80 4.19 -14.82 9.59
N PHE A 81 3.13 -15.14 10.33
CA PHE A 81 1.82 -15.37 9.76
C PHE A 81 1.20 -14.07 9.22
N PHE A 82 1.29 -12.99 9.99
CA PHE A 82 0.81 -11.67 9.54
C PHE A 82 1.66 -11.14 8.40
N SER A 83 2.98 -11.28 8.46
CA SER A 83 3.90 -10.87 7.41
C SER A 83 3.60 -11.60 6.11
N GLY A 84 3.48 -12.94 6.15
CA GLY A 84 3.11 -13.74 4.99
C GLY A 84 1.73 -13.38 4.42
N SER A 85 0.71 -13.25 5.28
CA SER A 85 -0.65 -12.89 4.84
C SER A 85 -0.71 -11.49 4.21
N PHE A 86 0.00 -10.53 4.80
CA PHE A 86 0.07 -9.17 4.28
C PHE A 86 0.83 -9.09 2.97
N LEU A 87 1.99 -9.75 2.87
CA LEU A 87 2.77 -9.80 1.63
C LEU A 87 1.98 -10.45 0.48
N MET A 88 1.29 -11.56 0.76
CA MET A 88 0.43 -12.23 -0.23
C MET A 88 -0.67 -11.31 -0.78
N SER A 89 -1.20 -10.40 0.04
CA SER A 89 -2.20 -9.43 -0.41
C SER A 89 -1.59 -8.20 -1.07
N CYS A 90 -0.46 -7.71 -0.58
CA CYS A 90 0.06 -6.41 -0.95
C CYS A 90 0.90 -6.45 -2.23
N VAL A 91 1.68 -7.52 -2.44
CA VAL A 91 2.51 -7.68 -3.64
C VAL A 91 1.66 -7.63 -4.93
N PRO A 92 0.53 -8.36 -5.07
CA PRO A 92 -0.33 -8.23 -6.24
C PRO A 92 -0.91 -6.82 -6.38
N GLY A 93 -1.31 -6.19 -5.27
CA GLY A 93 -1.86 -4.84 -5.26
C GLY A 93 -0.84 -3.80 -5.75
N ALA A 94 0.40 -3.86 -5.27
CA ALA A 94 1.49 -3.00 -5.70
C ALA A 94 1.82 -3.20 -7.18
N LEU A 95 1.85 -4.45 -7.67
CA LEU A 95 2.08 -4.76 -9.07
C LEU A 95 0.98 -4.17 -9.97
N ILE A 96 -0.29 -4.41 -9.63
CA ILE A 96 -1.43 -3.87 -10.38
C ILE A 96 -1.39 -2.34 -10.37
N GLY A 97 -1.13 -1.72 -9.21
CA GLY A 97 -1.01 -0.28 -9.09
C GLY A 97 0.11 0.31 -9.95
N ALA A 98 1.27 -0.35 -9.97
CA ALA A 98 2.41 0.06 -10.79
C ALA A 98 2.09 -0.05 -12.30
N VAL A 99 1.48 -1.15 -12.75
CA VAL A 99 1.05 -1.32 -14.15
C VAL A 99 0.03 -0.25 -14.53
N LEU A 100 -0.96 0.01 -13.68
CA LEU A 100 -1.99 1.01 -13.91
C LEU A 100 -1.40 2.42 -14.06
N LEU A 101 -0.47 2.78 -13.16
CA LEU A 101 0.26 4.06 -13.22
C LEU A 101 1.06 4.19 -14.52
N CYS A 102 1.75 3.14 -14.94
CA CYS A 102 2.49 3.12 -16.22
C CYS A 102 1.55 3.37 -17.41
N CYS A 103 0.40 2.69 -17.44
CA CYS A 103 -0.61 2.87 -18.50
C CYS A 103 -1.19 4.30 -18.52
N LEU A 104 -1.48 4.87 -17.35
CA LEU A 104 -2.00 6.24 -17.21
C LEU A 104 -0.98 7.28 -17.66
N GLN A 105 0.29 7.15 -17.25
CA GLN A 105 1.35 8.07 -17.66
C GLN A 105 1.56 8.08 -19.17
N LYS A 106 1.54 6.90 -19.82
CA LYS A 106 1.65 6.80 -21.28
C LYS A 106 0.50 7.53 -21.98
N ARG A 107 -0.74 7.36 -21.52
CA ARG A 107 -1.90 8.04 -22.11
C ARG A 107 -1.88 9.54 -21.87
N MET A 108 -1.55 9.98 -20.66
CA MET A 108 -1.49 11.40 -20.32
C MET A 108 -0.37 12.12 -21.07
N ALA A 109 0.79 11.47 -21.27
CA ALA A 109 1.85 11.99 -22.13
C ALA A 109 1.37 12.17 -23.58
N LEU A 110 0.63 11.20 -24.13
CA LEU A 110 0.04 11.32 -25.48
C LEU A 110 -0.97 12.47 -25.56
N THR A 111 -1.88 12.61 -24.60
CA THR A 111 -2.86 13.71 -24.58
C THR A 111 -2.17 15.08 -24.51
N LYS A 112 -1.08 15.20 -23.74
CA LYS A 112 -0.34 16.47 -23.61
C LYS A 112 0.35 16.87 -24.92
N THR A 113 0.88 15.89 -25.67
CA THR A 113 1.48 16.14 -27.00
C THR A 113 0.43 16.53 -28.03
N PHE A 114 -0.73 15.88 -28.05
CA PHE A 114 -1.82 16.24 -28.97
C PHE A 114 -2.45 17.61 -28.65
N GLY A 115 -2.65 17.93 -27.37
CA GLY A 115 -3.19 19.23 -26.95
C GLY A 115 -2.22 20.40 -27.11
N ALA A 116 -0.92 20.15 -27.32
CA ALA A 116 0.07 21.18 -27.65
C ALA A 116 0.22 21.41 -29.16
N LEU A 117 -0.41 20.57 -29.98
CA LEU A 117 -0.35 20.58 -31.46
C LEU A 117 -1.59 21.22 -32.09
N ILE A 118 -2.61 21.53 -31.29
CA ILE A 118 -3.83 22.29 -31.63
C ILE A 118 -3.70 23.67 -31.01
#